data_AF-A0A2N5KV70-F1
#
_entry.id   AF-A0A2N5KV70-F1
#
_cell.length_a   1.000
_cell.length_b   1.000
_cell.length_c   1.000
_cell.angle_alpha   90.00
_cell.angle_beta   90.00
_cell.angle_gamma   90.00
#
_symmetry.space_group_name_H-M   'P 1'
#
loop_
_entity.id
_entity.type
_entity.pdbx_description
1 polymer ?
#
loop_
_entity_poly.entity_id
_entity_poly.type
_entity_poly.pdbx_seq_one_letter_code
_entity_poly.pdbx_strand_id
1 'polypeptide(L)'
;MPKLHVLKVFVGEDGAGGNPLGVFLDGASVPENTRQAIATRLGFSETVFVDDLRSGELRIFTPATELPFAGHPLVGTAWLLLKEGYDVPVLRPPAGEVSVRIGDSSVFVTGRPEWSPPFEVLELPSPEDVDAL
;
A
#
# COMPACT_ATOMS: atom_id res chain seq x y z
N MET A 1 6.34 7.91 20.52
CA MET A 1 5.16 7.49 19.72
C MET A 1 5.59 7.49 18.27
N PRO A 2 5.34 6.41 17.51
CA PRO A 2 5.74 6.34 16.10
C PRO A 2 5.01 7.40 15.28
N LYS A 3 5.72 8.01 14.33
CA LYS A 3 5.21 9.10 13.50
C LYS A 3 4.38 8.53 12.35
N LEU A 4 3.13 8.98 12.24
CA LEU A 4 2.28 8.74 11.09
C LEU A 4 2.64 9.72 9.95
N HIS A 5 2.89 9.18 8.76
CA HIS A 5 2.98 9.92 7.51
C HIS A 5 1.68 9.70 6.75
N VAL A 6 1.11 10.77 6.20
CA VAL A 6 -0.10 10.71 5.39
C VAL A 6 0.24 11.12 3.96
N LEU A 7 -0.09 10.26 3.01
CA LEU A 7 0.17 10.45 1.59
C LEU A 7 -1.14 10.46 0.81
N LYS A 8 -1.10 11.05 -0.39
CA LYS A 8 -2.03 10.76 -1.47
C LYS A 8 -1.21 10.14 -2.60
N VAL A 9 -1.53 8.90 -2.98
CA VAL A 9 -0.81 8.14 -4.02
C VAL A 9 -1.53 8.31 -5.35
N PHE A 10 -0.80 8.45 -6.47
CA PHE A 10 -1.36 8.67 -7.82
C PHE A 10 -2.13 9.99 -7.97
N VAL A 11 -1.52 11.08 -7.51
CA VAL A 11 -2.05 12.44 -7.70
C VAL A 11 -1.79 12.90 -9.13
N GLY A 12 -2.79 13.49 -9.78
CA GLY A 12 -2.66 14.07 -11.12
C GLY A 12 -1.76 15.31 -11.16
N GLU A 13 -1.40 15.76 -12.36
CA GLU A 13 -0.56 16.95 -12.56
C GLU A 13 -1.20 18.23 -12.00
N ASP A 14 -2.53 18.29 -11.97
CA ASP A 14 -3.32 19.38 -11.39
C ASP A 14 -3.46 19.29 -9.87
N GLY A 15 -2.85 18.28 -9.23
CA GLY A 15 -2.95 18.02 -7.81
C GLY A 15 -4.25 17.32 -7.39
N ALA A 16 -5.12 16.95 -8.33
CA ALA A 16 -6.40 16.32 -8.06
C ALA A 16 -6.29 14.79 -7.92
N GLY A 17 -7.31 14.20 -7.29
CA GLY A 17 -7.42 12.76 -7.09
C GLY A 17 -6.41 12.20 -6.09
N GLY A 18 -6.00 10.96 -6.37
CA GLY A 18 -5.12 10.15 -5.54
C GLY A 18 -5.81 9.40 -4.40
N ASN A 19 -5.16 8.34 -3.94
CA ASN A 19 -5.64 7.48 -2.86
C ASN A 19 -4.93 7.78 -1.53
N PRO A 20 -5.64 8.15 -0.45
CA PRO A 20 -5.07 8.37 0.87
C PRO A 20 -4.39 7.12 1.44
N LEU A 21 -3.18 7.29 1.99
CA LEU A 21 -2.41 6.22 2.59
C LEU A 21 -1.79 6.68 3.92
N GLY A 22 -1.95 5.87 4.97
CA GLY A 22 -1.20 6.03 6.22
C GLY A 22 0.06 5.16 6.24
N VAL A 23 1.21 5.73 6.63
CA VAL A 23 2.48 4.98 6.74
C VAL A 23 3.21 5.31 8.04
N PHE A 24 3.54 4.29 8.81
CA PHE A 24 4.49 4.36 9.92
C PHE A 24 5.85 3.82 9.46
N LEU A 25 6.85 4.70 9.35
CA LEU A 25 8.21 4.31 9.00
C LEU A 25 8.97 3.61 10.13
N ASP A 26 8.54 3.83 11.36
CA ASP A 26 8.99 3.10 12.55
C ASP A 26 7.87 2.14 12.98
N GLY A 27 7.52 1.21 12.08
CA GLY A 27 6.45 0.24 12.26
C GLY A 27 6.77 -0.78 13.35
N ALA A 28 8.04 -1.19 13.47
CA ALA A 28 8.49 -2.15 14.47
C ALA A 28 8.27 -1.67 15.92
N SER A 29 8.23 -0.36 16.17
CA SER A 29 7.90 0.17 17.50
C SER A 29 6.40 0.13 17.83
N VAL A 30 5.54 -0.18 16.85
CA VAL A 30 4.11 -0.45 17.06
C VAL A 30 3.91 -1.94 17.35
N PRO A 31 3.43 -2.33 18.55
CA PRO A 31 3.15 -3.73 18.87
C PRO A 31 2.19 -4.36 17.87
N GLU A 32 2.54 -5.54 17.35
CA GLU A 32 1.77 -6.21 16.28
C GLU A 32 0.29 -6.36 16.61
N ASN A 33 -0.03 -6.73 17.85
CA ASN A 33 -1.41 -6.91 18.33
C ASN A 33 -2.25 -5.62 18.38
N THR A 34 -1.64 -4.45 18.18
CA THR A 34 -2.34 -3.15 18.14
C THR A 34 -2.50 -2.58 16.74
N ARG A 35 -1.73 -3.06 15.75
CA ARG A 35 -1.68 -2.50 14.40
C ARG A 35 -3.04 -2.51 13.71
N GLN A 36 -3.80 -3.60 13.82
CA GLN A 36 -5.15 -3.69 13.27
C GLN A 36 -6.08 -2.63 13.87
N ALA A 37 -6.09 -2.46 15.19
CA ALA A 37 -6.95 -1.49 15.86
C ALA A 37 -6.56 -0.04 15.48
N ILE A 38 -5.27 0.22 15.27
CA ILE A 38 -4.79 1.51 14.75
C ILE A 38 -5.31 1.73 13.33
N ALA A 39 -5.15 0.76 12.43
CA ALA A 39 -5.64 0.86 11.06
C ALA A 39 -7.17 1.09 11.01
N THR A 40 -7.94 0.36 11.84
CA THR A 40 -9.39 0.57 12.00
C THR A 40 -9.71 1.99 12.45
N ARG A 41 -8.97 2.53 13.43
CA ARG A 41 -9.20 3.89 13.95
C ARG A 41 -8.82 4.98 12.95
N LEU A 42 -7.75 4.78 12.17
CA LEU A 42 -7.30 5.74 11.17
C LEU A 42 -8.24 5.81 9.98
N GLY A 43 -8.85 4.69 9.57
CA GLY A 43 -9.90 4.66 8.56
C GLY A 43 -9.43 4.94 7.12
N PHE A 44 -8.12 4.93 6.86
CA PHE A 44 -7.60 4.90 5.49
C PHE A 44 -7.95 3.56 4.83
N SER A 45 -7.99 3.53 3.48
CA SER A 45 -8.14 2.26 2.74
C SER A 45 -7.09 1.25 3.20
N GLU A 46 -5.84 1.69 3.37
CA GLU A 46 -4.76 0.92 3.94
C GLU A 46 -3.86 1.77 4.85
N THR A 47 -3.26 1.11 5.83
CA THR A 47 -2.19 1.62 6.69
C THR A 47 -1.00 0.67 6.61
N VAL A 48 0.19 1.19 6.34
CA VAL A 48 1.43 0.43 6.23
C VAL A 48 2.30 0.66 7.47
N PHE A 49 2.86 -0.41 8.01
CA PHE A 49 3.87 -0.38 9.06
C PHE A 49 5.16 -0.93 8.45
N VAL A 50 6.19 -0.09 8.32
CA VAL A 50 7.51 -0.51 7.85
C VAL A 50 8.30 -0.98 9.05
N ASP A 51 8.58 -2.27 9.10
CA ASP A 51 9.25 -2.91 10.22
C ASP A 51 10.77 -2.78 10.14
N ASP A 52 11.32 -2.74 8.93
CA ASP A 52 12.74 -2.47 8.70
C ASP A 52 12.94 -1.65 7.41
N LEU A 53 13.52 -0.46 7.58
CA LEU A 53 13.76 0.50 6.51
C LEU A 53 14.85 0.06 5.52
N ARG A 54 15.80 -0.76 5.95
CA ARG A 54 16.93 -1.26 5.13
C ARG A 54 16.53 -2.49 4.34
N SER A 55 15.80 -3.41 4.96
CA SER A 55 15.31 -4.62 4.30
C SER A 55 13.98 -4.38 3.56
N GLY A 56 13.29 -3.27 3.79
CA GLY A 56 11.99 -2.98 3.18
C GLY A 56 10.87 -3.89 3.69
N GLU A 57 11.06 -4.56 4.84
CA GLU A 57 10.05 -5.39 5.48
C GLU A 57 8.91 -4.54 6.01
N LEU A 58 7.67 -4.94 5.71
CA LEU A 58 6.48 -4.16 6.06
C LEU A 58 5.23 -5.02 6.16
N ARG A 59 4.21 -4.45 6.78
CA ARG A 59 2.87 -5.04 6.96
C ARG A 59 1.80 -4.06 6.49
N ILE A 60 0.75 -4.55 5.86
CA ILE A 60 -0.30 -3.73 5.24
C ILE A 60 -1.64 -4.10 5.87
N PHE A 61 -2.36 -3.12 6.39
CA PHE A 61 -3.66 -3.34 7.03
C PHE A 61 -4.73 -2.46 6.40
N THR A 62 -5.86 -3.07 6.03
CA THR A 62 -7.13 -2.35 5.90
C THR A 62 -7.72 -2.09 7.29
N PRO A 63 -8.81 -1.32 7.40
CA PRO A 63 -9.56 -1.21 8.65
C PRO A 63 -10.09 -2.54 9.20
N ALA A 64 -10.23 -3.57 8.36
CA ALA A 64 -10.84 -4.85 8.73
C ALA A 64 -9.85 -6.00 8.88
N THR A 65 -8.77 -6.02 8.10
CA THR A 65 -7.84 -7.16 8.02
C THR A 65 -6.47 -6.77 7.48
N GLU A 66 -5.49 -7.63 7.74
CA GLU A 66 -4.17 -7.57 7.12
C GLU A 66 -4.21 -8.08 5.67
N LEU A 67 -3.51 -7.40 4.76
CA LEU A 67 -3.35 -7.82 3.38
C LEU A 67 -1.93 -8.36 3.15
N PRO A 68 -1.78 -9.47 2.42
CA PRO A 68 -0.46 -9.96 2.06
C PRO A 68 0.21 -9.08 1.00
N PHE A 69 -0.58 -8.35 0.19
CA PHE A 69 -0.10 -7.44 -0.85
C PHE A 69 -1.15 -6.35 -1.13
N ALA A 70 -0.71 -5.15 -1.46
CA ALA A 70 -1.56 -4.10 -2.02
C ALA A 70 -0.72 -3.16 -2.90
N GLY A 71 -1.21 -2.81 -4.09
CA GLY A 71 -0.43 -2.06 -5.09
C GLY A 71 -0.09 -0.62 -4.68
N HIS A 72 -1.11 0.24 -4.55
CA HIS A 72 -0.88 1.66 -4.24
C HIS A 72 -0.21 1.88 -2.86
N PRO A 73 -0.45 1.06 -1.82
CA PRO A 73 0.27 1.20 -0.55
C PRO A 73 1.77 0.98 -0.71
N LEU A 74 2.18 -0.01 -1.52
CA LEU A 74 3.59 -0.29 -1.80
C LEU A 74 4.23 0.81 -2.68
N VAL A 75 3.52 1.34 -3.67
CA VAL A 75 4.02 2.48 -4.47
C VAL A 75 4.24 3.70 -3.57
N GLY A 76 3.26 4.06 -2.74
CA GLY A 76 3.36 5.20 -1.82
C GLY A 76 4.45 5.02 -0.77
N THR A 77 4.60 3.80 -0.22
CA THR A 77 5.65 3.49 0.76
C THR A 77 7.05 3.55 0.14
N ALA A 78 7.25 2.97 -1.05
CA ALA A 78 8.52 3.08 -1.77
C ALA A 78 8.89 4.53 -2.05
N TRP A 79 7.94 5.34 -2.54
CA TRP A 79 8.16 6.77 -2.77
C TRP A 79 8.54 7.52 -1.48
N LEU A 80 7.87 7.22 -0.36
CA LEU A 80 8.18 7.86 0.92
C LEU A 80 9.60 7.51 1.39
N LEU A 81 10.00 6.24 1.31
CA LEU A 81 11.33 5.79 1.71
C LEU A 81 12.43 6.51 0.90
N LEU A 82 12.26 6.58 -0.43
CA LEU A 82 13.17 7.31 -1.31
C LEU A 82 13.25 8.80 -0.96
N LYS A 83 12.09 9.43 -0.67
CA LYS A 83 12.03 10.84 -0.26
C LYS A 83 12.75 11.12 1.05
N GLU A 84 12.71 10.18 1.99
CA GLU A 84 13.42 10.27 3.28
C GLU A 84 14.90 9.85 3.18
N GLY A 85 15.38 9.53 1.97
CA GLY A 85 16.80 9.24 1.70
C GLY A 85 17.20 7.78 1.86
N TYR A 86 16.25 6.85 1.95
CA TYR A 86 16.51 5.42 1.99
C TYR A 86 16.58 4.84 0.57
N ASP A 87 17.60 4.03 0.30
CA ASP A 87 17.66 3.20 -0.91
C ASP A 87 16.86 1.92 -0.67
N VAL A 88 15.79 1.71 -1.44
CA VAL A 88 14.87 0.58 -1.29
C VAL A 88 14.59 -0.08 -2.65
N PRO A 89 15.49 -0.95 -3.15
CA PRO A 89 15.28 -1.65 -4.42
C PRO A 89 14.19 -2.73 -4.34
N VAL A 90 13.83 -3.18 -3.13
CA VAL A 90 12.84 -4.24 -2.88
C VAL A 90 12.06 -3.94 -1.61
N LEU A 91 10.73 -4.07 -1.68
CA LEU A 91 9.83 -4.14 -0.52
C LEU A 91 9.46 -5.59 -0.24
N ARG A 92 9.20 -5.92 1.03
CA ARG A 92 8.92 -7.28 1.49
C ARG A 92 7.62 -7.33 2.31
N PRO A 93 6.45 -7.16 1.66
CA PRO A 93 5.18 -7.49 2.28
C PRO A 93 5.01 -9.02 2.48
N PRO A 94 3.98 -9.48 3.21
CA PRO A 94 3.80 -10.92 3.48
C PRO A 94 3.67 -11.81 2.24
N ALA A 95 3.23 -11.28 1.09
CA ALA A 95 3.15 -12.02 -0.18
C ALA A 95 4.53 -12.37 -0.76
N GLY A 96 5.60 -11.68 -0.37
CA GLY A 96 6.97 -11.89 -0.85
C GLY A 96 7.62 -10.62 -1.39
N GLU A 97 8.77 -10.78 -2.06
CA GLU A 97 9.58 -9.67 -2.56
C GLU A 97 8.92 -8.93 -3.73
N VAL A 98 8.88 -7.60 -3.62
CA VAL A 98 8.31 -6.67 -4.59
C VAL A 98 9.41 -5.71 -5.05
N SER A 99 9.86 -5.85 -6.29
CA SER A 99 10.89 -4.98 -6.85
C SER A 99 10.38 -3.55 -7.03
N VAL A 100 11.21 -2.58 -6.64
CA VAL A 100 10.96 -1.14 -6.81
C VAL A 100 11.83 -0.61 -7.94
N ARG A 101 11.24 0.19 -8.83
CA ARG A 101 11.97 0.90 -9.89
C ARG A 101 11.59 2.37 -9.88
N ILE A 102 12.60 3.23 -10.03
CA ILE A 102 12.45 4.68 -10.10
C ILE A 102 12.46 5.07 -11.59
N GLY A 103 11.45 5.82 -12.01
CA GLY A 103 11.44 6.56 -13.27
C GLY A 103 11.60 8.05 -13.04
N ASP A 104 11.53 8.84 -14.11
CA ASP A 104 11.84 10.28 -14.06
C ASP A 104 10.97 11.07 -13.06
N SER A 105 9.69 10.72 -12.96
CA SER A 105 8.71 11.36 -12.07
C SER A 105 7.87 10.37 -11.27
N SER A 106 8.17 9.07 -11.34
CA SER A 106 7.28 8.01 -10.88
C SER A 106 8.03 6.87 -10.21
N VAL A 107 7.37 6.21 -9.27
CA VAL A 107 7.85 4.98 -8.62
C VAL A 107 6.98 3.81 -9.07
N PHE A 108 7.63 2.73 -9.46
CA PHE A 108 6.98 1.50 -9.92
C PHE A 108 7.26 0.37 -8.95
N VAL A 109 6.28 -0.49 -8.74
CA VAL A 109 6.42 -1.76 -8.01
C VAL A 109 5.97 -2.90 -8.91
N THR A 110 6.59 -4.07 -8.77
CA THR A 110 6.21 -5.26 -9.55
C THR A 110 5.54 -6.28 -8.66
N GLY A 111 4.23 -6.45 -8.85
CA GLY A 111 3.44 -7.51 -8.21
C GLY A 111 3.40 -8.77 -9.06
N ARG A 112 3.24 -9.92 -8.42
CA ARG A 112 3.02 -11.20 -9.11
C ARG A 112 1.52 -11.42 -9.36
N PRO A 113 1.09 -11.81 -10.58
CA PRO A 113 -0.32 -12.04 -10.87
C PRO A 113 -0.98 -13.09 -9.96
N GLU A 114 -0.23 -14.10 -9.51
CA GLU A 114 -0.72 -15.14 -8.60
C GLU A 114 -1.10 -14.64 -7.20
N TRP A 115 -0.76 -13.39 -6.84
CA TRP A 115 -1.19 -12.77 -5.58
C TRP A 115 -2.58 -12.12 -5.66
N SER A 116 -3.11 -11.96 -6.87
CA SER A 116 -4.46 -11.48 -7.06
C SER A 116 -5.47 -12.54 -6.58
N PRO A 117 -6.57 -12.13 -5.93
CA PRO A 117 -7.66 -13.06 -5.66
C PRO A 117 -8.21 -13.60 -7.00
N PRO A 118 -8.83 -14.78 -7.01
CA PRO A 118 -9.51 -15.28 -8.19
C PRO A 118 -10.62 -14.30 -8.58
N PHE A 119 -10.62 -13.87 -9.84
CA PHE A 119 -11.68 -13.05 -10.42
C PHE A 119 -12.45 -13.87 -11.44
N GLU A 120 -13.77 -13.74 -11.43
CA GLU A 120 -14.64 -14.19 -12.52
C GLU A 120 -14.98 -12.98 -13.38
N VAL A 121 -14.81 -13.10 -14.69
CA VAL A 121 -15.17 -12.05 -15.64
C VAL A 121 -16.56 -12.37 -16.17
N LEU A 122 -17.54 -11.57 -15.76
CA LEU A 122 -18.93 -11.63 -16.24
C LEU A 122 -19.16 -10.45 -17.18
N GLU A 123 -19.35 -10.73 -18.46
CA GLU A 123 -19.77 -9.72 -19.43
C GLU A 123 -21.29 -9.57 -19.34
N LEU A 124 -21.75 -8.38 -18.99
CA LEU A 124 -23.16 -8.04 -18.92
C LEU A 124 -23.58 -7.21 -20.15
N PRO A 125 -24.81 -7.38 -20.67
CA PRO A 125 -25.28 -6.67 -21.87
C PRO A 125 -25.35 -5.15 -21.73
N SER A 126 -25.54 -4.64 -20.50
CA SER A 126 -25.67 -3.22 -20.20
C SER A 126 -25.14 -2.85 -18.81
N PRO A 127 -24.87 -1.56 -18.53
CA PRO A 127 -24.57 -1.08 -17.18
C PRO A 127 -25.71 -1.30 -16.17
N GLU A 128 -26.97 -1.27 -16.62
CA GLU A 128 -28.15 -1.48 -15.77
C GLU A 128 -28.17 -2.90 -15.17
N ASP A 129 -27.63 -3.88 -15.90
CA ASP A 129 -27.48 -5.26 -15.44
C ASP A 129 -26.42 -5.37 -14.32
N VAL A 130 -25.48 -4.44 -14.19
CA VAL A 130 -24.47 -4.42 -13.12
C VAL A 130 -25.09 -4.00 -11.79
N ASP A 131 -25.95 -2.98 -11.82
CA ASP A 131 -26.63 -2.46 -10.63
C ASP A 131 -27.66 -3.45 -10.06
N ALA A 132 -28.06 -4.45 -10.85
CA ALA A 132 -29.03 -5.48 -10.48
C ALA A 132 -28.43 -6.77 -9.88
N LEU A 133 -27.08 -6.90 -9.84
CA LEU A 133 -26.36 -8.03 -9.21
C LEU A 133 -26.37 -7.93 -7.68
#